data_AF-A0A1D3D4Q4-F1
#
_entry.id   AF-A0A1D3D4Q4-F1
#
_cell.length_a   1.000
_cell.length_b   1.000
_cell.length_c   1.000
_cell.angle_alpha   90.00
_cell.angle_beta   90.00
_cell.angle_gamma   90.00
#
_symmetry.space_group_name_H-M   'P 1'
#
loop_
_entity.id
_entity.type
_entity.pdbx_description
1 polymer ?
#
loop_
_entity_poly.entity_id
_entity_poly.type
_entity_poly.pdbx_seq_one_letter_code
_entity_poly.pdbx_strand_id
1 'polypeptide(L)'
;MAALWFVLILALVSPLTSPNLFILRSSHTSQLTVTMESVNRLSSCKFEPLEEVPLPEKALLWTTNHYYDGSGWVGLVDREKLSLKPTLFTDNRLLFLEPVEGVCEAFKGVQSGKYDVKCWSKLDCHLGIEGDTSVFLQTPILKEVAVYSHPERLPAFPKTWKPLLFTVNSSMITFRLTDRLCLVVTIDASRTIRVQCVDYNGGFAVSHPASDMALAYGALAVKGFEALPNCEIIPHINCASGEWGFYVQLFKWGTFVIPKSLDLARPTSILGMGLGKKVDCLGVLLHPPNLIVMVHLETPKVQRALEYGKDYMLTAIKSSETDIDIHLVIDGQLIVFNYSFDIRLNKVGKPKHTDNAAFKASLELDDKKKCTRFAFQSTKNTNVLVAQGCPSGQGDHLVSKDLIAVFDAEISMYLTHPPALKLCNAFSKVALPCCGGMKEAFEWTYYEVAYLARSPMYLF
;
A
#
# COMPACT_ATOMS: atom_id res chain seq x y z
N MET A 1 -35.65 -49.06 -24.09
CA MET A 1 -34.97 -50.08 -24.93
C MET A 1 -33.50 -49.73 -25.01
N ALA A 2 -32.65 -50.73 -24.68
CA ALA A 2 -31.27 -51.04 -25.07
C ALA A 2 -30.36 -49.93 -25.63
N ALA A 3 -29.03 -49.92 -25.47
CA ALA A 3 -28.01 -50.68 -24.75
C ALA A 3 -26.68 -49.96 -25.18
N LEU A 4 -25.86 -49.49 -24.24
CA LEU A 4 -24.56 -50.06 -23.86
C LEU A 4 -23.38 -49.97 -24.87
N TRP A 5 -22.33 -49.19 -24.49
CA TRP A 5 -20.86 -49.45 -24.47
C TRP A 5 -20.12 -49.84 -25.80
N PHE A 6 -18.83 -49.57 -26.09
CA PHE A 6 -17.51 -49.83 -25.45
C PHE A 6 -16.41 -49.00 -26.21
N VAL A 7 -15.45 -48.27 -25.58
CA VAL A 7 -14.02 -48.61 -25.26
C VAL A 7 -13.08 -48.73 -26.50
N LEU A 8 -12.13 -47.80 -26.73
CA LEU A 8 -10.70 -47.74 -26.30
C LEU A 8 -9.75 -48.74 -27.02
N ILE A 9 -8.66 -48.24 -27.66
CA ILE A 9 -7.28 -48.81 -27.65
C ILE A 9 -6.27 -47.79 -28.23
N LEU A 10 -5.11 -47.75 -27.58
CA LEU A 10 -3.92 -46.90 -27.75
C LEU A 10 -2.92 -47.36 -28.83
N ALA A 11 -2.22 -46.37 -29.40
CA ALA A 11 -0.77 -46.25 -29.67
C ALA A 11 0.00 -47.33 -30.47
N LEU A 12 0.83 -46.87 -31.44
CA LEU A 12 2.30 -47.01 -31.39
C LEU A 12 3.04 -46.43 -32.64
N VAL A 13 4.19 -45.80 -32.34
CA VAL A 13 5.41 -45.55 -33.16
C VAL A 13 5.49 -44.31 -34.08
N SER A 14 6.25 -43.31 -33.61
CA SER A 14 6.91 -42.23 -34.39
C SER A 14 8.14 -42.74 -35.18
N PRO A 15 8.74 -41.94 -36.08
CA PRO A 15 9.94 -41.21 -35.66
C PRO A 15 10.17 -39.80 -36.27
N LEU A 16 10.77 -38.94 -35.43
CA LEU A 16 11.87 -37.99 -35.71
C LEU A 16 11.74 -36.92 -36.81
N THR A 17 11.54 -35.65 -36.40
CA THR A 17 12.59 -34.59 -36.39
C THR A 17 12.03 -33.28 -35.80
N SER A 18 12.60 -32.87 -34.67
CA SER A 18 12.43 -31.58 -33.96
C SER A 18 13.17 -30.44 -34.71
N PRO A 19 13.20 -29.14 -34.28
CA PRO A 19 12.80 -28.63 -32.95
C PRO A 19 12.21 -27.19 -32.82
N ASN A 20 11.62 -26.95 -31.63
CA ASN A 20 11.58 -25.72 -30.83
C ASN A 20 10.89 -24.44 -31.35
N LEU A 21 9.88 -23.96 -30.61
CA LEU A 21 10.13 -22.83 -29.70
C LEU A 21 9.11 -22.76 -28.55
N PHE A 22 9.68 -22.62 -27.36
CA PHE A 22 9.07 -22.40 -26.06
C PHE A 22 8.16 -21.16 -26.04
N ILE A 23 6.95 -21.27 -25.49
CA ILE A 23 6.25 -20.11 -24.91
C ILE A 23 6.75 -19.98 -23.48
N LEU A 24 7.80 -19.18 -23.33
CA LEU A 24 8.30 -18.70 -22.04
C LEU A 24 7.24 -17.80 -21.39
N ARG A 25 6.62 -18.28 -20.32
CA ARG A 25 6.08 -17.42 -19.26
C ARG A 25 7.27 -16.71 -18.59
N SER A 26 7.56 -15.50 -19.05
CA SER A 26 8.57 -14.62 -18.51
C SER A 26 7.95 -13.23 -18.33
N SER A 27 7.47 -12.93 -17.12
CA SER A 27 7.34 -11.56 -16.57
C SER A 27 6.53 -11.58 -15.26
N HIS A 28 7.13 -12.12 -14.19
CA HIS A 28 6.75 -11.77 -12.81
C HIS A 28 7.97 -11.71 -11.87
N THR A 29 9.14 -12.15 -12.32
CA THR A 29 10.37 -12.20 -11.52
C THR A 29 11.04 -10.83 -11.35
N SER A 30 10.87 -9.87 -12.28
CA SER A 30 11.56 -8.58 -12.23
C SER A 30 10.96 -7.59 -11.22
N GLN A 31 9.63 -7.55 -11.05
CA GLN A 31 8.97 -6.70 -10.04
C GLN A 31 9.27 -7.17 -8.60
N LEU A 32 9.42 -8.49 -8.39
CA LEU A 32 9.69 -9.08 -7.08
C LEU A 32 11.12 -8.77 -6.57
N THR A 33 12.10 -8.66 -7.47
CA THR A 33 13.49 -8.32 -7.10
C THR A 33 13.62 -6.87 -6.62
N VAL A 34 12.83 -5.96 -7.21
CA VAL A 34 12.85 -4.51 -6.94
C VAL A 34 12.32 -4.16 -5.55
N THR A 35 11.26 -4.83 -5.08
CA THR A 35 10.71 -4.61 -3.73
C THR A 35 11.70 -5.06 -2.64
N MET A 36 12.47 -6.13 -2.89
CA MET A 36 13.46 -6.65 -1.95
C MET A 36 14.71 -5.77 -1.83
N GLU A 37 15.24 -5.22 -2.93
CA GLU A 37 16.37 -4.29 -2.84
C GLU A 37 15.99 -3.01 -2.09
N SER A 38 14.81 -2.46 -2.36
CA SER A 38 14.32 -1.23 -1.74
C SER A 38 14.18 -1.38 -0.22
N VAL A 39 13.61 -2.50 0.21
CA VAL A 39 13.43 -2.87 1.62
C VAL A 39 14.79 -3.15 2.30
N ASN A 40 15.71 -3.87 1.64
CA ASN A 40 17.05 -4.13 2.19
C ASN A 40 17.93 -2.87 2.28
N ARG A 41 17.76 -1.89 1.38
CA ARG A 41 18.49 -0.61 1.41
C ARG A 41 18.07 0.31 2.58
N LEU A 42 16.91 0.10 3.20
CA LEU A 42 16.56 0.80 4.45
C LEU A 42 17.48 0.43 5.60
N SER A 43 17.96 -0.83 5.62
CA SER A 43 18.91 -1.29 6.64
C SER A 43 20.29 -0.60 6.54
N SER A 44 20.58 0.08 5.42
CA SER A 44 21.80 0.87 5.21
C SER A 44 21.57 2.38 5.19
N CYS A 45 20.34 2.86 5.37
CA CYS A 45 20.04 4.29 5.40
C CYS A 45 20.53 4.93 6.70
N LYS A 46 21.17 6.10 6.60
CA LYS A 46 21.46 6.94 7.77
C LYS A 46 20.22 7.76 8.10
N PHE A 47 19.79 7.70 9.36
CA PHE A 47 18.65 8.46 9.86
C PHE A 47 19.12 9.65 10.69
N GLU A 48 18.57 10.83 10.41
CA GLU A 48 18.84 12.06 11.15
C GLU A 48 17.58 12.54 11.88
N PRO A 49 17.74 13.31 12.97
CA PRO A 49 16.60 13.91 13.66
C PRO A 49 15.73 14.67 12.67
N LEU A 50 14.42 14.46 12.77
CA LEU A 50 13.47 15.29 12.05
C LEU A 50 13.42 16.65 12.77
N GLU A 51 13.75 17.71 12.05
CA GLU A 51 13.72 19.08 12.56
C GLU A 51 12.48 19.79 12.04
N GLU A 52 11.90 20.68 12.85
CA GLU A 52 10.70 21.42 12.44
C GLU A 52 11.03 22.45 11.36
N VAL A 53 10.24 22.44 10.28
CA VAL A 53 10.34 23.40 9.20
C VAL A 53 8.95 23.98 8.96
N PRO A 54 8.76 25.31 9.07
CA PRO A 54 7.47 25.92 8.87
C PRO A 54 7.04 25.81 7.41
N LEU A 55 5.78 25.43 7.20
CA LEU A 55 5.13 25.53 5.90
C LEU A 55 4.79 27.02 5.63
N PRO A 56 4.83 27.51 4.37
CA PRO A 56 4.32 28.85 4.05
C PRO A 56 2.90 29.06 4.58
N GLU A 57 2.63 30.20 5.24
CA GLU A 57 1.39 30.43 6.00
C GLU A 57 0.10 30.24 5.19
N LYS A 58 0.15 30.55 3.89
CA LYS A 58 -1.01 30.42 2.99
C LYS A 58 -1.17 29.04 2.36
N ALA A 59 -0.21 28.14 2.53
CA ALA A 59 -0.25 26.84 1.89
C ALA A 59 -1.40 25.99 2.44
N LEU A 60 -2.34 25.64 1.56
CA LEU A 60 -3.45 24.75 1.86
C LEU A 60 -3.06 23.30 1.57
N LEU A 61 -2.41 23.11 0.43
CA LEU A 61 -1.93 21.83 -0.08
C LEU A 61 -0.53 22.03 -0.65
N TRP A 62 0.28 20.98 -0.68
CA TRP A 62 1.57 21.04 -1.36
C TRP A 62 1.97 19.70 -1.94
N THR A 63 2.92 19.77 -2.87
CA THR A 63 3.67 18.64 -3.39
C THR A 63 5.15 18.86 -3.07
N THR A 64 6.03 17.99 -3.58
CA THR A 64 7.48 18.15 -3.38
C THR A 64 8.01 19.51 -3.86
N ASN A 65 7.43 20.09 -4.91
CA ASN A 65 7.98 21.29 -5.57
C ASN A 65 7.09 22.53 -5.49
N HIS A 66 5.80 22.40 -5.19
CA HIS A 66 4.85 23.51 -5.25
C HIS A 66 3.87 23.45 -4.08
N TYR A 67 3.28 24.59 -3.73
CA TYR A 67 2.13 24.65 -2.83
C TYR A 67 0.99 25.45 -3.45
N TYR A 68 -0.24 25.11 -3.09
CA TYR A 68 -1.44 25.82 -3.49
C TYR A 68 -1.88 26.75 -2.35
N ASP A 69 -2.05 28.04 -2.65
CA ASP A 69 -2.33 29.08 -1.66
C ASP A 69 -3.80 29.56 -1.62
N GLY A 70 -4.68 28.89 -2.37
CA GLY A 70 -6.07 29.29 -2.59
C GLY A 70 -6.29 30.12 -3.85
N SER A 71 -5.25 30.74 -4.41
CA SER A 71 -5.32 31.50 -5.67
C SER A 71 -4.63 30.77 -6.82
N GLY A 72 -3.55 30.04 -6.53
CA GLY A 72 -2.82 29.27 -7.53
C GLY A 72 -1.68 28.46 -6.95
N TRP A 73 -0.93 27.79 -7.83
CA TRP A 73 0.29 27.07 -7.47
C TRP A 73 1.49 28.00 -7.43
N VAL A 74 2.27 27.91 -6.36
CA VAL A 74 3.48 28.69 -6.12
C VAL A 74 4.64 27.73 -5.87
N GLY A 75 5.84 28.08 -6.32
CA GLY A 75 7.04 27.27 -6.09
C GLY A 75 7.43 27.19 -4.61
N LEU A 76 7.85 26.00 -4.17
CA LEU A 76 8.26 25.75 -2.79
C LEU A 76 9.78 25.99 -2.63
N VAL A 77 10.15 27.01 -1.85
CA VAL A 77 11.55 27.44 -1.70
C VAL A 77 12.39 26.41 -0.93
N ASP A 78 11.87 25.87 0.18
CA ASP A 78 12.54 24.86 1.03
C ASP A 78 12.15 23.41 0.66
N ARG A 79 12.03 23.11 -0.64
CA ARG A 79 11.53 21.82 -1.16
C ARG A 79 12.20 20.58 -0.54
N GLU A 80 13.53 20.57 -0.41
CA GLU A 80 14.28 19.42 0.12
C GLU A 80 14.05 19.19 1.62
N LYS A 81 13.67 20.24 2.34
CA LYS A 81 13.36 20.16 3.76
C LYS A 81 11.92 19.67 3.95
N LEU A 82 10.98 20.19 3.18
CA LEU A 82 9.55 19.91 3.30
C LEU A 82 9.08 18.62 2.59
N SER A 83 9.96 17.97 1.83
CA SER A 83 9.64 16.71 1.14
C SER A 83 9.31 15.59 2.11
N LEU A 84 8.44 14.67 1.67
CA LEU A 84 8.24 13.39 2.33
C LEU A 84 9.53 12.57 2.28
N LYS A 85 9.95 12.03 3.42
CA LYS A 85 11.17 11.21 3.56
C LYS A 85 10.87 9.93 4.33
N PRO A 86 11.55 8.82 4.02
CA PRO A 86 11.43 7.59 4.79
C PRO A 86 11.66 7.83 6.28
N THR A 87 10.85 7.22 7.12
CA THR A 87 10.89 7.36 8.57
C THR A 87 10.71 6.02 9.27
N LEU A 88 11.12 5.97 10.54
CA LEU A 88 10.94 4.82 11.41
C LEU A 88 10.20 5.26 12.67
N PHE A 89 9.37 4.36 13.19
CA PHE A 89 8.74 4.56 14.48
C PHE A 89 9.78 4.63 15.59
N THR A 90 9.58 5.54 16.55
CA THR A 90 10.47 5.71 17.69
C THR A 90 10.53 4.50 18.62
N ASP A 91 9.47 3.69 18.63
CA ASP A 91 9.36 2.47 19.43
C ASP A 91 9.87 1.21 18.72
N ASN A 92 10.49 1.36 17.54
CA ASN A 92 11.08 0.26 16.78
C ASN A 92 10.08 -0.83 16.40
N ARG A 93 8.81 -0.48 16.15
CA ARG A 93 7.81 -1.49 15.76
C ARG A 93 8.04 -2.13 14.38
N LEU A 94 8.87 -1.56 13.51
CA LEU A 94 9.26 -2.14 12.21
C LEU A 94 10.75 -2.48 12.22
N LEU A 95 11.10 -3.76 12.10
CA LEU A 95 12.48 -4.25 12.28
C LEU A 95 12.89 -5.32 11.27
N PHE A 96 14.10 -5.18 10.75
CA PHE A 96 14.81 -6.29 10.12
C PHE A 96 15.51 -7.11 11.19
N LEU A 97 15.12 -8.37 11.34
CA LEU A 97 15.78 -9.28 12.27
C LEU A 97 17.12 -9.74 11.67
N GLU A 98 18.16 -9.79 12.51
CA GLU A 98 19.51 -10.14 12.09
C GLU A 98 19.80 -11.61 12.43
N PRO A 99 20.46 -12.36 11.54
CA PRO A 99 20.79 -13.76 11.81
C PRO A 99 21.70 -13.83 13.04
N VAL A 100 21.42 -14.76 13.95
CA VAL A 100 22.23 -15.01 15.14
C VAL A 100 22.86 -16.40 15.09
N GLU A 101 24.05 -16.53 15.65
CA GLU A 101 24.70 -17.83 15.80
C GLU A 101 24.07 -18.60 16.97
N GLY A 102 23.74 -19.87 16.72
CA GLY A 102 23.12 -20.74 17.72
C GLY A 102 21.63 -20.46 17.96
N VAL A 103 21.11 -21.06 19.02
CA VAL A 103 19.69 -20.97 19.39
C VAL A 103 19.49 -19.84 20.39
N CYS A 104 18.51 -18.97 20.15
CA CYS A 104 18.12 -17.94 21.12
C CYS A 104 17.72 -18.59 22.46
N GLU A 105 18.16 -18.03 23.59
CA GLU A 105 17.80 -18.54 24.94
C GLU A 105 16.28 -18.71 25.11
N ALA A 106 15.53 -17.76 24.56
CA ALA A 106 14.09 -17.77 24.32
C ALA A 106 13.50 -19.14 23.94
N PHE A 107 14.18 -19.88 23.06
CA PHE A 107 13.63 -21.06 22.40
C PHE A 107 14.11 -22.38 23.00
N LYS A 108 15.06 -22.35 23.95
CA LYS A 108 15.64 -23.58 24.52
C LYS A 108 14.63 -24.49 25.20
N GLY A 109 13.56 -23.91 25.77
CA GLY A 109 12.49 -24.65 26.44
C GLY A 109 11.41 -25.21 25.52
N VAL A 110 11.35 -24.80 24.26
CA VAL A 110 10.28 -25.21 23.32
C VAL A 110 10.78 -25.97 22.10
N GLN A 111 12.07 -25.90 21.78
CA GLN A 111 12.68 -26.66 20.70
C GLN A 111 12.64 -28.17 20.97
N SER A 112 12.53 -28.97 19.92
CA SER A 112 12.54 -30.43 20.04
C SER A 112 13.95 -30.99 20.26
N GLY A 113 14.97 -30.26 19.82
CA GLY A 113 16.39 -30.66 19.88
C GLY A 113 16.78 -31.71 18.82
N LYS A 114 15.86 -32.09 17.94
CA LYS A 114 16.09 -33.09 16.88
C LYS A 114 16.71 -32.51 15.61
N TYR A 115 16.53 -31.21 15.38
CA TYR A 115 16.99 -30.52 14.19
C TYR A 115 17.68 -29.21 14.57
N ASP A 116 18.52 -28.71 13.67
CA ASP A 116 19.13 -27.40 13.82
C ASP A 116 18.06 -26.30 13.77
N VAL A 117 18.23 -25.28 14.61
CA VAL A 117 17.36 -24.11 14.66
C VAL A 117 18.08 -22.92 14.03
N LYS A 118 17.52 -22.37 12.96
CA LYS A 118 17.96 -21.11 12.37
C LYS A 118 17.28 -19.97 13.13
N CYS A 119 18.06 -19.03 13.65
CA CYS A 119 17.53 -17.94 14.47
C CYS A 119 17.86 -16.56 13.88
N TRP A 120 16.91 -15.64 14.07
CA TRP A 120 17.09 -14.21 13.85
C TRP A 120 16.63 -13.43 15.08
N SER A 121 17.35 -12.36 15.41
CA SER A 121 17.00 -11.52 16.56
C SER A 121 17.38 -10.06 16.35
N LYS A 122 16.61 -9.17 16.97
CA LYS A 122 16.93 -7.74 17.14
C LYS A 122 16.02 -7.14 18.21
N LEU A 123 16.57 -6.37 19.15
CA LEU A 123 15.81 -5.62 20.17
C LEU A 123 14.74 -6.46 20.89
N ASP A 124 15.13 -7.61 21.45
CA ASP A 124 14.26 -8.57 22.16
C ASP A 124 13.11 -9.18 21.33
N CYS A 125 13.14 -8.99 20.01
CA CYS A 125 12.36 -9.76 19.05
C CYS A 125 13.19 -10.93 18.54
N HIS A 126 12.58 -12.12 18.51
CA HIS A 126 13.22 -13.37 18.12
C HIS A 126 12.32 -14.16 17.17
N LEU A 127 12.94 -14.76 16.17
CA LEU A 127 12.33 -15.70 15.24
C LEU A 127 13.26 -16.92 15.12
N GLY A 128 12.72 -18.12 15.34
CA GLY A 128 13.43 -19.38 15.20
C GLY A 128 12.71 -20.30 14.22
N ILE A 129 13.45 -21.06 13.42
CA ILE A 129 12.89 -22.10 12.53
C ILE A 129 13.66 -23.40 12.76
N GLU A 130 12.98 -24.41 13.28
CA GLU A 130 13.50 -25.78 13.50
C GLU A 130 12.96 -26.73 12.45
N GLY A 131 13.86 -27.56 11.89
CA GLY A 131 13.48 -28.64 10.95
C GLY A 131 12.75 -28.14 9.70
N ASP A 132 12.98 -26.87 9.32
CA ASP A 132 12.34 -26.15 8.21
C ASP A 132 10.79 -26.13 8.26
N THR A 133 10.14 -26.40 9.40
CA THR A 133 8.67 -26.46 9.51
C THR A 133 8.13 -25.84 10.79
N SER A 134 8.85 -25.98 11.91
CA SER A 134 8.43 -25.43 13.20
C SER A 134 9.01 -24.05 13.38
N VAL A 135 8.13 -23.06 13.53
CA VAL A 135 8.49 -21.64 13.70
C VAL A 135 8.21 -21.20 15.14
N PHE A 136 9.19 -20.57 15.76
CA PHE A 136 9.13 -20.01 17.10
C PHE A 136 9.19 -18.49 17.02
N LEU A 137 8.27 -17.80 17.68
CA LEU A 137 8.14 -16.34 17.65
C LEU A 137 8.13 -15.81 19.08
N GLN A 138 8.98 -14.82 19.37
CA GLN A 138 8.92 -14.06 20.61
C GLN A 138 9.12 -12.59 20.31
N THR A 139 8.31 -11.75 20.95
CA THR A 139 8.44 -10.28 20.89
C THR A 139 8.05 -9.72 22.26
N PRO A 140 8.37 -8.45 22.58
CA PRO A 140 8.00 -7.84 23.85
C PRO A 140 6.50 -7.86 24.18
N ILE A 141 5.62 -7.92 23.17
CA ILE A 141 4.17 -7.98 23.38
C ILE A 141 3.64 -9.40 23.60
N LEU A 142 4.44 -10.42 23.27
CA LEU A 142 4.12 -11.82 23.51
C LEU A 142 4.67 -12.24 24.87
N LYS A 143 3.78 -12.66 25.78
CA LYS A 143 4.19 -13.15 27.12
C LYS A 143 4.94 -14.48 27.06
N GLU A 144 4.66 -15.29 26.05
CA GLU A 144 5.20 -16.64 25.84
C GLU A 144 5.63 -16.80 24.38
N VAL A 145 6.47 -17.80 24.11
CA VAL A 145 6.89 -18.13 22.75
C VAL A 145 5.69 -18.69 21.98
N ALA A 146 5.31 -18.03 20.90
CA ALA A 146 4.29 -18.55 20.00
C ALA A 146 4.94 -19.59 19.06
N VAL A 147 4.33 -20.77 18.98
CA VAL A 147 4.78 -21.87 18.14
C VAL A 147 3.81 -22.05 16.98
N TYR A 148 4.33 -22.09 15.76
CA TYR A 148 3.58 -22.34 14.55
C TYR A 148 4.24 -23.46 13.74
N SER A 149 3.51 -24.52 13.43
CA SER A 149 3.97 -25.59 12.54
C SER A 149 3.43 -25.33 11.13
N HIS A 150 4.32 -25.03 10.19
CA HIS A 150 3.95 -24.88 8.80
C HIS A 150 3.65 -26.27 8.18
N PRO A 151 2.55 -26.45 7.44
CA PRO A 151 2.19 -27.73 6.83
C PRO A 151 3.21 -28.24 5.81
N GLU A 152 3.99 -27.34 5.21
CA GLU A 152 5.00 -27.65 4.20
C GLU A 152 6.39 -27.21 4.67
N ARG A 153 7.43 -27.74 4.02
CA ARG A 153 8.80 -27.34 4.28
C ARG A 153 9.02 -25.90 3.80
N LEU A 154 9.43 -25.03 4.71
CA LEU A 154 9.83 -23.66 4.40
C LEU A 154 11.08 -23.67 3.50
N PRO A 155 11.24 -22.65 2.63
CA PRO A 155 12.40 -22.56 1.75
C PRO A 155 13.70 -22.41 2.55
N ALA A 156 14.81 -22.77 1.92
CA ALA A 156 16.12 -22.52 2.51
C ALA A 156 16.42 -21.02 2.51
N PHE A 157 16.64 -20.46 3.69
CA PHE A 157 17.02 -19.06 3.85
C PHE A 157 18.54 -18.88 3.70
N PRO A 158 19.01 -18.00 2.80
CA PRO A 158 20.44 -17.67 2.73
C PRO A 158 20.89 -16.95 4.01
N LYS A 159 22.19 -17.00 4.32
CA LYS A 159 22.75 -16.32 5.51
C LYS A 159 22.50 -14.80 5.54
N THR A 160 22.32 -14.20 4.37
CA THR A 160 22.03 -12.77 4.21
C THR A 160 20.55 -12.43 4.38
N TRP A 161 19.68 -13.44 4.52
CA TRP A 161 18.25 -13.23 4.68
C TRP A 161 17.92 -12.55 6.01
N LYS A 162 17.09 -11.50 5.95
CA LYS A 162 16.63 -10.73 7.11
C LYS A 162 15.10 -10.68 7.09
N PRO A 163 14.41 -11.50 7.90
CA PRO A 163 12.98 -11.43 8.08
C PRO A 163 12.56 -10.03 8.56
N LEU A 164 11.45 -9.51 8.02
CA LEU A 164 10.88 -8.24 8.43
C LEU A 164 9.78 -8.50 9.46
N LEU A 165 9.93 -7.93 10.65
CA LEU A 165 8.94 -7.90 11.70
C LEU A 165 8.24 -6.54 11.68
N PHE A 166 6.92 -6.54 11.74
CA PHE A 166 6.13 -5.35 12.00
C PHE A 166 5.12 -5.60 13.12
N THR A 167 5.35 -4.99 14.28
CA THR A 167 4.37 -4.88 15.36
C THR A 167 3.38 -3.78 14.99
N VAL A 168 2.25 -4.16 14.41
CA VAL A 168 1.26 -3.19 13.89
C VAL A 168 0.59 -2.45 15.06
N ASN A 169 0.20 -3.17 16.11
CA ASN A 169 -0.25 -2.61 17.38
C ASN A 169 -0.17 -3.68 18.49
N SER A 170 -0.81 -3.46 19.64
CA SER A 170 -0.84 -4.44 20.74
C SER A 170 -1.54 -5.77 20.42
N SER A 171 -2.29 -5.83 19.31
CA SER A 171 -3.13 -6.97 18.93
C SER A 171 -2.69 -7.67 17.66
N MET A 172 -1.76 -7.10 16.89
CA MET A 172 -1.30 -7.67 15.62
C MET A 172 0.21 -7.47 15.42
N ILE A 173 0.89 -8.57 15.04
CA ILE A 173 2.27 -8.58 14.56
C ILE A 173 2.32 -9.32 13.22
N THR A 174 3.14 -8.86 12.30
CA THR A 174 3.43 -9.58 11.06
C THR A 174 4.92 -9.93 10.97
N PHE A 175 5.22 -11.17 10.61
CA PHE A 175 6.57 -11.63 10.28
C PHE A 175 6.60 -12.02 8.81
N ARG A 176 7.21 -11.17 7.97
CA ARG A 176 7.51 -11.51 6.59
C ARG A 176 8.71 -12.44 6.58
N LEU A 177 8.47 -13.71 6.23
CA LEU A 177 9.50 -14.72 6.09
C LEU A 177 10.05 -14.79 4.67
N THR A 178 9.24 -14.54 3.64
CA THR A 178 9.69 -14.44 2.23
C THR A 178 8.93 -13.34 1.48
N ASP A 179 9.11 -13.23 0.17
CA ASP A 179 8.28 -12.42 -0.72
C ASP A 179 6.84 -12.94 -0.85
N ARG A 180 6.54 -14.16 -0.43
CA ARG A 180 5.20 -14.78 -0.52
C ARG A 180 4.69 -15.36 0.78
N LEU A 181 5.46 -15.31 1.86
CA LEU A 181 5.11 -15.96 3.12
C LEU A 181 5.21 -14.96 4.26
N CYS A 182 4.07 -14.71 4.88
CA CYS A 182 3.93 -13.85 6.05
C CYS A 182 3.18 -14.59 7.15
N LEU A 183 3.71 -14.56 8.37
CA LEU A 183 2.99 -15.01 9.56
C LEU A 183 2.32 -13.82 10.21
N VAL A 184 1.01 -13.88 10.36
CA VAL A 184 0.20 -12.92 11.09
C VAL A 184 -0.10 -13.49 12.47
N VAL A 185 0.44 -12.82 13.50
CA VAL A 185 0.20 -13.14 14.90
C VAL A 185 -0.87 -12.18 15.42
N THR A 186 -1.96 -12.74 15.92
CA THR A 186 -3.07 -11.98 16.53
C THR A 186 -3.18 -12.28 18.01
N ILE A 187 -3.46 -11.25 18.81
CA ILE A 187 -3.60 -11.32 20.26
C ILE A 187 -4.96 -10.72 20.61
N ASP A 188 -5.89 -11.58 21.03
CA ASP A 188 -7.23 -11.13 21.41
C ASP A 188 -7.27 -10.51 22.83
N ALA A 189 -8.44 -10.01 23.23
CA ALA A 189 -8.64 -9.39 24.54
C ALA A 189 -8.36 -10.37 25.72
N SER A 190 -8.52 -11.68 25.49
CA SER A 190 -8.20 -12.72 26.48
C SER A 190 -6.71 -13.09 26.51
N ARG A 191 -5.88 -12.43 25.70
CA ARG A 191 -4.46 -12.73 25.47
C ARG A 191 -4.21 -14.07 24.78
N THR A 192 -5.23 -14.63 24.13
CA THR A 192 -5.04 -15.83 23.30
C THR A 192 -4.29 -15.44 22.04
N ILE A 193 -3.21 -16.17 21.75
CA ILE A 193 -2.37 -15.96 20.58
C ILE A 193 -2.85 -16.90 19.46
N ARG A 194 -3.00 -16.36 18.25
CA ARG A 194 -3.21 -17.15 17.04
C ARG A 194 -2.23 -16.73 15.96
N VAL A 195 -1.59 -17.72 15.33
CA VAL A 195 -0.66 -17.51 14.22
C VAL A 195 -1.30 -18.06 12.94
N GLN A 196 -1.36 -17.23 11.90
CA GLN A 196 -1.89 -17.58 10.59
C GLN A 196 -0.84 -17.29 9.53
N CYS A 197 -0.62 -18.23 8.61
CA CYS A 197 0.27 -18.02 7.47
C CYS A 197 -0.54 -17.53 6.27
N VAL A 198 -0.09 -16.46 5.65
CA VAL A 198 -0.76 -15.80 4.52
C VAL A 198 0.25 -15.41 3.45
N ASP A 199 -0.24 -15.14 2.24
CA ASP A 199 0.58 -14.53 1.20
C ASP A 199 0.93 -13.08 1.57
N TYR A 200 2.23 -12.76 1.61
CA TYR A 200 2.69 -11.41 1.90
C TYR A 200 2.21 -10.40 0.86
N ASN A 201 2.10 -10.80 -0.41
CA ASN A 201 1.62 -9.91 -1.49
C ASN A 201 0.09 -9.94 -1.63
N GLY A 202 -0.59 -10.74 -0.80
CA GLY A 202 -2.05 -10.86 -0.80
C GLY A 202 -2.75 -9.70 -0.09
N GLY A 203 -2.04 -8.71 0.42
CA GLY A 203 -2.60 -7.59 1.18
C GLY A 203 -1.54 -6.72 1.84
N PHE A 204 -1.95 -5.89 2.80
CA PHE A 204 -1.04 -5.17 3.69
C PHE A 204 -1.68 -4.91 5.06
N ALA A 205 -0.84 -4.57 6.04
CA ALA A 205 -1.28 -4.04 7.32
C ALA A 205 -0.49 -2.77 7.65
N VAL A 206 -1.15 -1.80 8.27
CA VAL A 206 -0.60 -0.48 8.57
C VAL A 206 -1.04 -0.05 9.96
N SER A 207 -0.15 0.64 10.67
CA SER A 207 -0.39 1.19 11.99
C SER A 207 -0.60 2.69 11.88
N HIS A 208 -1.71 3.18 12.42
CA HIS A 208 -1.98 4.61 12.42
C HIS A 208 -1.16 5.33 13.51
N PRO A 209 -0.22 6.23 13.15
CA PRO A 209 0.77 6.78 14.09
C PRO A 209 0.17 7.62 15.23
N ALA A 210 -1.01 8.21 15.05
CA ALA A 210 -1.64 9.00 16.11
C ALA A 210 -2.61 8.22 17.01
N SER A 211 -3.15 7.09 16.54
CA SER A 211 -4.23 6.37 17.25
C SER A 211 -3.88 4.92 17.59
N ASP A 212 -2.73 4.42 17.10
CA ASP A 212 -2.30 3.02 17.21
C ASP A 212 -3.31 2.01 16.63
N MET A 213 -4.22 2.49 15.78
CA MET A 213 -5.19 1.65 15.09
C MET A 213 -4.48 0.82 14.01
N ALA A 214 -4.65 -0.50 14.07
CA ALA A 214 -4.19 -1.41 13.04
C ALA A 214 -5.24 -1.50 11.94
N LEU A 215 -4.84 -1.15 10.72
CA LEU A 215 -5.66 -1.32 9.53
C LEU A 215 -5.10 -2.47 8.71
N ALA A 216 -5.97 -3.36 8.24
CA ALA A 216 -5.57 -4.49 7.40
C ALA A 216 -6.41 -4.55 6.13
N TYR A 217 -5.77 -4.96 5.03
CA TYR A 217 -6.37 -5.14 3.73
C TYR A 217 -5.98 -6.51 3.15
N GLY A 218 -6.87 -7.11 2.37
CA GLY A 218 -6.63 -8.40 1.71
C GLY A 218 -6.33 -9.54 2.70
N ALA A 219 -5.34 -10.37 2.37
CA ALA A 219 -4.96 -11.55 3.12
C ALA A 219 -4.46 -11.26 4.54
N LEU A 220 -4.01 -10.03 4.84
CA LEU A 220 -3.57 -9.64 6.18
C LEU A 220 -4.74 -9.34 7.14
N ALA A 221 -5.96 -9.16 6.61
CA ALA A 221 -7.19 -9.10 7.40
C ALA A 221 -7.67 -10.52 7.77
N VAL A 222 -6.89 -11.19 8.62
CA VAL A 222 -7.11 -12.60 8.96
C VAL A 222 -8.42 -12.86 9.69
N LYS A 223 -8.86 -14.13 9.75
CA LYS A 223 -10.13 -14.49 10.40
C LYS A 223 -10.17 -14.01 11.85
N GLY A 224 -11.21 -13.24 12.19
CA GLY A 224 -11.42 -12.69 13.53
C GLY A 224 -10.72 -11.34 13.77
N PHE A 225 -10.08 -10.75 12.76
CA PHE A 225 -9.37 -9.47 12.88
C PHE A 225 -10.27 -8.32 13.37
N GLU A 226 -11.50 -8.25 12.86
CA GLU A 226 -12.51 -7.24 13.24
C GLU A 226 -13.00 -7.33 14.69
N ALA A 227 -12.76 -8.46 15.37
CA ALA A 227 -13.05 -8.60 16.81
C ALA A 227 -11.86 -8.20 17.70
N LEU A 228 -10.70 -7.89 17.11
CA LEU A 228 -9.51 -7.50 17.86
C LEU A 228 -9.61 -6.03 18.31
N PRO A 229 -9.07 -5.69 19.49
CA PRO A 229 -9.00 -4.30 19.95
C PRO A 229 -8.22 -3.40 18.97
N ASN A 230 -8.73 -2.19 18.71
CA ASN A 230 -8.11 -1.17 17.86
C ASN A 230 -7.72 -1.68 16.46
N CYS A 231 -8.52 -2.57 15.88
CA CYS A 231 -8.31 -3.13 14.56
C CYS A 231 -9.49 -2.81 13.62
N GLU A 232 -9.20 -2.40 12.39
CA GLU A 232 -10.22 -2.13 11.39
C GLU A 232 -9.83 -2.67 10.00
N ILE A 233 -10.78 -3.37 9.35
CA ILE A 233 -10.59 -3.88 7.99
C ILE A 233 -10.86 -2.76 7.00
N ILE A 234 -9.92 -2.56 6.08
CA ILE A 234 -10.05 -1.66 4.94
C ILE A 234 -11.02 -2.32 3.94
N PRO A 235 -12.09 -1.65 3.51
CA PRO A 235 -13.01 -2.17 2.50
C PRO A 235 -12.29 -2.53 1.20
N HIS A 236 -12.76 -3.58 0.52
CA HIS A 236 -12.19 -3.99 -0.76
C HIS A 236 -12.30 -2.89 -1.82
N ILE A 237 -11.20 -2.64 -2.56
CA ILE A 237 -11.12 -1.64 -3.62
C ILE A 237 -10.82 -2.34 -4.94
N ASN A 238 -11.76 -2.30 -5.87
CA ASN A 238 -11.54 -2.79 -7.23
C ASN A 238 -10.52 -1.89 -7.95
N CYS A 239 -9.27 -2.31 -8.06
CA CYS A 239 -8.21 -1.56 -8.73
C CYS A 239 -7.24 -2.48 -9.47
N ALA A 240 -6.45 -1.90 -10.39
CA ALA A 240 -5.45 -2.62 -11.18
C ALA A 240 -4.12 -2.83 -10.42
N SER A 241 -4.04 -2.35 -9.17
CA SER A 241 -2.82 -2.33 -8.37
C SER A 241 -2.49 -3.67 -7.68
N GLY A 242 -3.31 -4.70 -7.88
CA GLY A 242 -3.28 -5.91 -7.07
C GLY A 242 -3.69 -5.63 -5.61
N GLU A 243 -3.43 -6.58 -4.72
CA GLU A 243 -3.86 -6.49 -3.31
C GLU A 243 -2.91 -5.67 -2.41
N TRP A 244 -1.76 -5.26 -2.94
CA TRP A 244 -0.66 -4.61 -2.21
C TRP A 244 -0.27 -3.21 -2.74
N GLY A 245 -0.70 -2.83 -3.95
CA GLY A 245 -0.26 -1.60 -4.60
C GLY A 245 -1.07 -0.38 -4.13
N PHE A 246 -0.91 0.02 -2.87
CA PHE A 246 -1.63 1.15 -2.29
C PHE A 246 -0.68 2.13 -1.61
N TYR A 247 -1.06 3.41 -1.64
CA TYR A 247 -0.61 4.41 -0.68
C TYR A 247 -1.69 4.62 0.37
N VAL A 248 -1.29 4.78 1.63
CA VAL A 248 -2.19 5.08 2.73
C VAL A 248 -1.77 6.39 3.37
N GLN A 249 -2.54 7.45 3.15
CA GLN A 249 -2.35 8.73 3.82
C GLN A 249 -2.95 8.64 5.24
N LEU A 250 -2.14 8.94 6.24
CA LEU A 250 -2.49 8.84 7.66
C LEU A 250 -2.57 10.27 8.21
N PHE A 251 -3.79 10.74 8.46
CA PHE A 251 -4.04 12.08 9.01
C PHE A 251 -4.23 12.03 10.51
N LYS A 252 -4.10 13.16 11.20
CA LYS A 252 -4.42 13.21 12.64
C LYS A 252 -5.87 12.75 12.97
N TRP A 253 -6.79 12.87 12.02
CA TRP A 253 -8.22 12.63 12.21
C TRP A 253 -8.80 11.42 11.46
N GLY A 254 -8.02 10.73 10.62
CA GLY A 254 -8.53 9.66 9.75
C GLY A 254 -7.48 9.12 8.77
N THR A 255 -7.91 8.25 7.87
CA THR A 255 -7.01 7.55 6.93
C THR A 255 -7.58 7.58 5.52
N PHE A 256 -6.74 7.74 4.50
CA PHE A 256 -7.15 7.67 3.09
C PHE A 256 -6.32 6.64 2.33
N VAL A 257 -6.97 5.55 1.92
CA VAL A 257 -6.37 4.44 1.18
C VAL A 257 -6.55 4.70 -0.32
N ILE A 258 -5.45 4.75 -1.06
CA ILE A 258 -5.40 5.19 -2.46
C ILE A 258 -4.64 4.14 -3.29
N PRO A 259 -5.24 3.55 -4.32
CA PRO A 259 -4.55 2.62 -5.21
C PRO A 259 -3.44 3.31 -6.01
N LYS A 260 -2.33 2.62 -6.29
CA LYS A 260 -1.23 3.20 -7.10
C LYS A 260 -1.56 3.24 -8.60
N SER A 261 -2.43 2.36 -9.06
CA SER A 261 -2.81 2.15 -10.45
C SER A 261 -4.30 1.80 -10.58
N LEU A 262 -4.95 2.44 -11.56
CA LEU A 262 -6.35 2.25 -11.90
C LEU A 262 -6.51 2.04 -13.40
N ASP A 263 -7.19 0.96 -13.78
CA ASP A 263 -7.60 0.75 -15.16
C ASP A 263 -9.06 1.17 -15.34
N LEU A 264 -9.26 2.34 -15.94
CA LEU A 264 -10.55 2.72 -16.47
C LEU A 264 -10.80 1.86 -17.71
N ALA A 265 -11.31 0.64 -17.54
CA ALA A 265 -11.70 -0.23 -18.65
C ALA A 265 -13.11 0.08 -19.18
N ARG A 266 -13.35 -0.12 -20.49
CA ARG A 266 -14.73 -0.18 -21.02
C ARG A 266 -15.41 -1.44 -20.48
N PRO A 267 -16.64 -1.37 -19.95
CA PRO A 267 -17.37 -2.58 -19.60
C PRO A 267 -17.53 -3.45 -20.85
N THR A 268 -17.04 -4.69 -20.80
CA THR A 268 -17.27 -5.70 -21.82
C THR A 268 -18.73 -6.14 -21.74
N SER A 269 -19.53 -5.69 -22.71
CA SER A 269 -20.91 -6.15 -22.81
C SER A 269 -20.91 -7.51 -23.52
N ILE A 270 -21.23 -8.58 -22.80
CA ILE A 270 -21.42 -9.90 -23.43
C ILE A 270 -22.75 -9.95 -24.24
N LEU A 271 -23.65 -8.95 -24.10
CA LEU A 271 -25.01 -8.98 -24.69
C LEU A 271 -25.57 -7.61 -25.13
N GLY A 272 -24.74 -6.67 -25.58
CA GLY A 272 -25.17 -5.42 -26.24
C GLY A 272 -25.93 -4.37 -25.41
N MET A 273 -26.25 -4.59 -24.13
CA MET A 273 -27.11 -3.70 -23.32
C MET A 273 -26.40 -2.84 -22.26
N GLY A 274 -25.11 -2.53 -22.41
CA GLY A 274 -24.38 -1.76 -21.40
C GLY A 274 -24.41 -0.24 -21.61
N LEU A 275 -25.51 0.48 -21.37
CA LEU A 275 -25.55 1.97 -21.32
C LEU A 275 -25.30 2.49 -19.89
N GLY A 276 -24.22 2.05 -19.23
CA GLY A 276 -23.86 2.49 -17.88
C GLY A 276 -22.75 3.54 -17.85
N LYS A 277 -22.88 4.54 -16.96
CA LYS A 277 -21.74 5.31 -16.43
C LYS A 277 -20.87 4.35 -15.61
N LYS A 278 -19.54 4.42 -15.77
CA LYS A 278 -18.62 3.63 -14.95
C LYS A 278 -18.26 4.45 -13.70
N VAL A 279 -18.21 3.75 -12.57
CA VAL A 279 -17.81 4.31 -11.28
C VAL A 279 -16.54 3.58 -10.90
N ASP A 280 -15.41 4.27 -10.99
CA ASP A 280 -14.10 3.75 -10.61
C ASP A 280 -13.65 4.38 -9.29
N CYS A 281 -13.28 3.55 -8.32
CA CYS A 281 -12.91 4.00 -6.98
C CYS A 281 -11.47 4.55 -7.02
N LEU A 282 -11.35 5.86 -6.85
CA LEU A 282 -10.06 6.55 -6.72
C LEU A 282 -9.43 6.37 -5.33
N GLY A 283 -10.21 5.96 -4.33
CA GLY A 283 -9.73 5.67 -2.99
C GLY A 283 -10.84 5.59 -1.96
N VAL A 284 -10.48 5.22 -0.73
CA VAL A 284 -11.40 5.06 0.39
C VAL A 284 -10.91 5.87 1.58
N LEU A 285 -11.72 6.84 2.00
CA LEU A 285 -11.47 7.63 3.19
C LEU A 285 -12.18 6.99 4.39
N LEU A 286 -11.41 6.61 5.39
CA LEU A 286 -11.86 6.09 6.67
C LEU A 286 -11.81 7.23 7.69
N HIS A 287 -12.99 7.68 8.14
CA HIS A 287 -13.10 8.65 9.21
C HIS A 287 -13.69 7.97 10.46
N PRO A 288 -12.86 7.73 11.50
CA PRO A 288 -13.34 7.07 12.70
C PRO A 288 -14.42 7.90 13.42
N PRO A 289 -15.29 7.25 14.22
CA PRO A 289 -15.29 5.82 14.51
C PRO A 289 -15.90 4.91 13.43
N ASN A 290 -16.79 5.40 12.55
CA ASN A 290 -17.66 4.52 11.77
C ASN A 290 -17.92 4.96 10.33
N LEU A 291 -17.32 6.04 9.86
CA LEU A 291 -17.62 6.60 8.55
C LEU A 291 -16.60 6.14 7.49
N ILE A 292 -17.12 5.61 6.39
CA ILE A 292 -16.36 5.19 5.22
C ILE A 292 -16.87 5.99 4.03
N VAL A 293 -16.00 6.75 3.37
CA VAL A 293 -16.35 7.51 2.17
C VAL A 293 -15.59 6.93 0.98
N MET A 294 -16.34 6.33 0.05
CA MET A 294 -15.80 5.81 -1.20
C MET A 294 -15.67 6.97 -2.19
N VAL A 295 -14.45 7.27 -2.62
CA VAL A 295 -14.17 8.37 -3.55
C VAL A 295 -14.10 7.83 -4.96
N HIS A 296 -15.00 8.28 -5.83
CA HIS A 296 -15.15 7.77 -7.19
C HIS A 296 -14.92 8.82 -8.25
N LEU A 297 -14.46 8.35 -9.41
CA LEU A 297 -14.49 9.09 -10.66
C LEU A 297 -15.68 8.60 -11.50
N GLU A 298 -16.65 9.49 -11.73
CA GLU A 298 -17.79 9.23 -12.61
C GLU A 298 -17.51 9.84 -13.99
N THR A 299 -17.21 8.98 -14.97
CA THR A 299 -16.93 9.42 -16.36
C THR A 299 -17.81 8.70 -17.38
N PRO A 300 -18.00 9.29 -18.58
CA PRO A 300 -18.40 8.53 -19.75
C PRO A 300 -17.41 7.39 -20.04
N LYS A 301 -17.82 6.44 -20.88
CA LYS A 301 -17.01 5.26 -21.22
C LYS A 301 -15.68 5.67 -21.84
N VAL A 302 -14.60 5.44 -21.12
CA VAL A 302 -13.22 5.69 -21.57
C VAL A 302 -12.37 4.46 -21.28
N GLN A 303 -11.33 4.26 -22.08
CA GLN A 303 -10.26 3.32 -21.75
C GLN A 303 -9.00 4.10 -21.42
N ARG A 304 -8.55 4.08 -20.16
CA ARG A 304 -7.35 4.80 -19.71
C ARG A 304 -6.79 4.15 -18.45
N ALA A 305 -5.49 3.89 -18.43
CA ALA A 305 -4.76 3.57 -17.22
C ALA A 305 -4.35 4.87 -16.54
N LEU A 306 -4.51 4.94 -15.21
CA LEU A 306 -4.11 6.07 -14.38
C LEU A 306 -3.11 5.59 -13.33
N GLU A 307 -1.98 6.27 -13.25
CA GLU A 307 -0.93 6.03 -12.26
C GLU A 307 -0.92 7.17 -11.22
N TYR A 308 -0.93 6.84 -9.92
CA TYR A 308 -0.89 7.83 -8.86
C TYR A 308 0.43 8.63 -8.88
N GLY A 309 0.37 9.92 -8.57
CA GLY A 309 1.50 10.88 -8.66
C GLY A 309 1.67 11.43 -10.08
N LYS A 310 1.51 10.58 -11.09
CA LYS A 310 1.69 10.94 -12.49
C LYS A 310 0.41 11.45 -13.15
N ASP A 311 -0.64 10.64 -13.15
CA ASP A 311 -1.92 10.97 -13.80
C ASP A 311 -2.90 11.59 -12.82
N TYR A 312 -2.86 11.17 -11.55
CA TYR A 312 -3.75 11.69 -10.52
C TYR A 312 -3.10 11.70 -9.13
N MET A 313 -3.54 12.63 -8.29
CA MET A 313 -3.20 12.67 -6.86
C MET A 313 -4.43 13.04 -6.03
N LEU A 314 -4.50 12.50 -4.82
CA LEU A 314 -5.59 12.71 -3.89
C LEU A 314 -5.06 13.11 -2.52
N THR A 315 -5.83 13.94 -1.81
CA THR A 315 -5.70 14.15 -0.38
C THR A 315 -7.00 14.69 0.22
N ALA A 316 -7.04 14.90 1.53
CA ALA A 316 -8.19 15.46 2.22
C ALA A 316 -7.78 16.48 3.29
N ILE A 317 -8.66 17.44 3.52
CA ILE A 317 -8.58 18.41 4.62
C ILE A 317 -9.87 18.31 5.43
N LYS A 318 -9.75 18.15 6.75
CA LYS A 318 -10.91 18.23 7.64
C LYS A 318 -11.17 19.69 7.97
N SER A 319 -12.17 20.28 7.32
CA SER A 319 -12.48 21.70 7.42
C SER A 319 -13.31 22.03 8.66
N SER A 320 -14.12 21.09 9.14
CA SER A 320 -14.90 21.24 10.38
C SER A 320 -15.03 19.91 11.14
N GLU A 321 -15.90 19.85 12.16
CA GLU A 321 -16.23 18.59 12.82
C GLU A 321 -16.85 17.57 11.86
N THR A 322 -17.71 18.04 10.94
CA THR A 322 -18.56 17.24 10.04
C THR A 322 -18.22 17.39 8.56
N ASP A 323 -17.30 18.29 8.23
CA ASP A 323 -16.96 18.62 6.85
C ASP A 323 -15.53 18.19 6.50
N ILE A 324 -15.39 17.57 5.33
CA ILE A 324 -14.14 17.08 4.77
C ILE A 324 -14.06 17.52 3.30
N ASP A 325 -13.01 18.25 2.97
CA ASP A 325 -12.72 18.69 1.62
C ASP A 325 -11.73 17.70 0.97
N ILE A 326 -12.23 16.91 0.02
CA ILE A 326 -11.46 15.92 -0.71
C ILE A 326 -10.90 16.60 -1.97
N HIS A 327 -9.59 16.62 -2.12
CA HIS A 327 -8.91 17.29 -3.22
C HIS A 327 -8.33 16.28 -4.20
N LEU A 328 -8.58 16.50 -5.49
CA LEU A 328 -8.13 15.68 -6.61
C LEU A 328 -7.34 16.55 -7.59
N VAL A 329 -6.10 16.17 -7.86
CA VAL A 329 -5.36 16.65 -9.03
C VAL A 329 -5.44 15.59 -10.12
N ILE A 330 -5.90 15.97 -11.32
CA ILE A 330 -5.96 15.07 -12.48
C ILE A 330 -6.02 15.90 -13.77
N ASP A 331 -5.30 15.48 -14.82
CA ASP A 331 -5.21 16.18 -16.10
C ASP A 331 -4.92 17.69 -15.99
N GLY A 332 -4.00 18.05 -15.08
CA GLY A 332 -3.60 19.43 -14.84
C GLY A 332 -4.67 20.29 -14.15
N GLN A 333 -5.78 19.72 -13.67
CA GLN A 333 -6.79 20.40 -12.88
C GLN A 333 -6.65 20.07 -11.39
N LEU A 334 -7.04 21.01 -10.53
CA LEU A 334 -7.26 20.81 -9.11
C LEU A 334 -8.76 20.98 -8.83
N ILE A 335 -9.39 19.93 -8.32
CA ILE A 335 -10.80 19.89 -8.00
C ILE A 335 -10.96 19.59 -6.51
N VAL A 336 -11.90 20.25 -5.86
CA VAL A 336 -12.32 19.93 -4.49
C VAL A 336 -13.74 19.37 -4.50
N PHE A 337 -13.97 18.31 -3.74
CA PHE A 337 -15.29 17.82 -3.38
C PHE A 337 -15.55 18.15 -1.90
N ASN A 338 -16.56 18.99 -1.64
CA ASN A 338 -16.96 19.36 -0.29
C ASN A 338 -17.94 18.31 0.24
N TYR A 339 -17.44 17.41 1.09
CA TYR A 339 -18.22 16.35 1.70
C TYR A 339 -18.64 16.74 3.12
N SER A 340 -19.92 16.56 3.43
CA SER A 340 -20.50 16.82 4.75
C SER A 340 -21.33 15.62 5.18
N PHE A 341 -21.24 15.24 6.45
CA PHE A 341 -22.00 14.11 7.01
C PHE A 341 -22.73 14.50 8.29
N ASP A 342 -23.78 13.74 8.62
CA ASP A 342 -24.48 13.89 9.90
C ASP A 342 -23.66 13.23 11.02
N ILE A 343 -23.22 14.03 11.99
CA ILE A 343 -22.42 13.57 13.14
C ILE A 343 -23.09 12.43 13.94
N ARG A 344 -24.42 12.29 13.89
CA ARG A 344 -25.14 11.20 14.56
C ARG A 344 -24.81 9.83 13.99
N LEU A 345 -24.34 9.78 12.75
CA LEU A 345 -23.90 8.56 12.06
C LEU A 345 -22.52 8.13 12.54
N ASN A 346 -21.65 9.09 12.89
CA ASN A 346 -20.26 8.83 13.24
C ASN A 346 -20.02 8.81 14.77
N LYS A 347 -20.65 7.87 15.48
CA LYS A 347 -20.52 7.70 16.94
C LYS A 347 -20.12 6.29 17.33
N VAL A 348 -19.38 6.14 18.42
CA VAL A 348 -18.99 4.83 18.97
C VAL A 348 -20.22 3.95 19.20
N GLY A 349 -20.15 2.68 18.82
CA GLY A 349 -21.24 1.71 18.96
C GLY A 349 -22.34 1.80 17.89
N LYS A 350 -22.25 2.76 16.95
CA LYS A 350 -23.08 2.76 15.73
C LYS A 350 -22.53 1.77 14.69
N PRO A 351 -23.37 1.26 13.78
CA PRO A 351 -22.88 0.47 12.65
C PRO A 351 -22.03 1.33 11.73
N LYS A 352 -21.15 0.69 10.96
CA LYS A 352 -20.38 1.37 9.91
C LYS A 352 -21.32 2.00 8.90
N HIS A 353 -21.03 3.23 8.50
CA HIS A 353 -21.77 3.98 7.51
C HIS A 353 -20.89 4.20 6.28
N THR A 354 -21.39 3.79 5.12
CA THR A 354 -20.66 3.92 3.85
C THR A 354 -21.36 4.92 2.95
N ASP A 355 -20.63 5.98 2.60
CA ASP A 355 -21.04 7.04 1.70
C ASP A 355 -20.18 7.09 0.44
N ASN A 356 -20.59 7.90 -0.53
CA ASN A 356 -19.88 8.07 -1.80
C ASN A 356 -19.61 9.55 -2.08
N ALA A 357 -18.38 9.87 -2.47
CA ALA A 357 -17.98 11.17 -3.02
C ALA A 357 -17.62 10.99 -4.49
N ALA A 358 -18.37 11.59 -5.40
CA ALA A 358 -18.23 11.35 -6.84
C ALA A 358 -17.75 12.60 -7.58
N PHE A 359 -16.55 12.52 -8.14
CA PHE A 359 -16.04 13.51 -9.08
C PHE A 359 -16.60 13.23 -10.46
N LYS A 360 -17.53 14.07 -10.92
CA LYS A 360 -18.17 13.92 -12.23
C LYS A 360 -17.36 14.65 -13.30
N ALA A 361 -16.96 13.92 -14.34
CA ALA A 361 -16.24 14.47 -15.47
C ALA A 361 -16.93 14.16 -16.80
N SER A 362 -16.82 15.06 -17.77
CA SER A 362 -17.01 14.81 -19.19
C SER A 362 -15.67 14.50 -19.87
N LEU A 363 -15.70 13.96 -21.09
CA LEU A 363 -14.49 13.71 -21.88
C LEU A 363 -14.28 14.85 -22.87
N GLU A 364 -13.07 15.42 -22.89
CA GLU A 364 -12.57 16.16 -24.04
C GLU A 364 -11.91 15.18 -25.00
N LEU A 365 -12.29 15.26 -26.27
CA LEU A 365 -11.85 14.35 -27.32
C LEU A 365 -11.00 15.09 -28.34
N ASP A 366 -9.96 14.45 -28.87
CA ASP A 366 -9.25 14.92 -30.06
C ASP A 366 -10.07 14.71 -31.35
N ASP A 367 -9.56 15.21 -32.46
CA ASP A 367 -10.14 15.02 -33.82
C ASP A 367 -10.30 13.52 -34.19
N LYS A 368 -9.56 12.63 -33.53
CA LYS A 368 -9.61 11.16 -33.70
C LYS A 368 -10.55 10.48 -32.70
N LYS A 369 -11.37 11.24 -31.95
CA LYS A 369 -12.30 10.76 -30.92
C LYS A 369 -11.62 10.01 -29.76
N LYS A 370 -10.33 10.24 -29.52
CA LYS A 370 -9.62 9.73 -28.35
C LYS A 370 -9.74 10.73 -27.20
N CYS A 371 -9.95 10.23 -25.99
CA CYS A 371 -9.94 11.07 -24.81
C CYS A 371 -8.56 11.68 -24.61
N THR A 372 -8.49 13.00 -24.64
CA THR A 372 -7.28 13.76 -24.33
C THR A 372 -7.25 14.18 -22.88
N ARG A 373 -8.42 14.47 -22.30
CA ARG A 373 -8.55 15.01 -20.95
C ARG A 373 -9.95 14.82 -20.38
N PHE A 374 -10.05 14.70 -19.06
CA PHE A 374 -11.28 14.87 -18.31
C PHE A 374 -11.60 16.36 -18.10
N ALA A 375 -12.83 16.77 -18.41
CA ALA A 375 -13.34 18.10 -18.09
C ALA A 375 -14.30 18.02 -16.91
N PHE A 376 -13.97 18.70 -15.82
CA PHE A 376 -14.80 18.77 -14.63
C PHE A 376 -15.65 20.03 -14.65
N GLN A 377 -16.88 19.92 -14.16
CA GLN A 377 -17.78 21.05 -14.00
C GLN A 377 -18.05 21.26 -12.52
N SER A 378 -18.05 22.52 -12.08
CA SER A 378 -18.46 22.85 -10.73
C SER A 378 -19.93 22.47 -10.52
N THR A 379 -20.20 21.76 -9.43
CA THR A 379 -21.53 21.39 -8.96
C THR A 379 -21.73 21.92 -7.54
N LYS A 380 -22.88 21.64 -6.93
CA LYS A 380 -23.14 22.04 -5.53
C LYS A 380 -22.04 21.57 -4.56
N ASN A 381 -21.49 20.38 -4.79
CA ASN A 381 -20.54 19.75 -3.86
C ASN A 381 -19.13 19.62 -4.48
N THR A 382 -18.90 20.19 -5.67
CA THR A 382 -17.62 20.04 -6.38
C THR A 382 -17.24 21.36 -6.99
N ASN A 383 -16.02 21.84 -6.76
CA ASN A 383 -15.53 23.08 -7.35
C ASN A 383 -14.20 22.83 -8.04
N VAL A 384 -14.05 23.33 -9.27
CA VAL A 384 -12.76 23.37 -9.95
C VAL A 384 -11.99 24.59 -9.44
N LEU A 385 -10.93 24.35 -8.67
CA LEU A 385 -10.10 25.39 -8.06
C LEU A 385 -9.04 25.92 -9.02
N VAL A 386 -8.43 25.01 -9.79
CA VAL A 386 -7.47 25.36 -10.84
C VAL A 386 -7.83 24.57 -12.08
N ALA A 387 -8.10 25.28 -13.18
CA ALA A 387 -8.55 24.65 -14.41
C ALA A 387 -7.41 24.01 -15.23
N GLN A 388 -6.17 24.49 -15.12
CA GLN A 388 -5.03 24.01 -15.91
C GLN A 388 -3.70 24.24 -15.19
N GLY A 389 -2.65 23.49 -15.55
CA GLY A 389 -1.28 23.74 -15.11
C GLY A 389 -0.96 23.26 -13.69
N CYS A 390 -1.76 22.35 -13.12
CA CYS A 390 -1.41 21.73 -11.84
C CYS A 390 -0.14 20.88 -11.96
N PRO A 391 0.72 20.87 -10.93
CA PRO A 391 1.92 20.05 -10.91
C PRO A 391 1.56 18.57 -10.94
N SER A 392 2.34 17.80 -11.69
CA SER A 392 2.34 16.34 -11.66
C SER A 392 3.76 15.82 -11.77
N GLY A 393 4.02 14.65 -11.20
CA GLY A 393 5.34 14.04 -11.17
C GLY A 393 5.27 12.61 -10.67
N GLN A 394 6.01 11.69 -11.29
CA GLN A 394 6.03 10.30 -10.83
C GLN A 394 6.43 10.22 -9.35
N GLY A 395 5.62 9.51 -8.55
CA GLY A 395 5.85 9.37 -7.12
C GLY A 395 5.62 10.63 -6.27
N ASP A 396 5.12 11.73 -6.85
CA ASP A 396 4.76 12.91 -6.07
C ASP A 396 3.47 12.65 -5.27
N HIS A 397 3.36 13.27 -4.11
CA HIS A 397 2.19 13.17 -3.25
C HIS A 397 1.55 14.54 -3.09
N LEU A 398 0.23 14.58 -3.11
CA LEU A 398 -0.52 15.74 -2.67
C LEU A 398 -0.69 15.64 -1.15
N VAL A 399 -0.16 16.64 -0.45
CA VAL A 399 -0.07 16.66 1.01
C VAL A 399 -0.91 17.81 1.58
N SER A 400 -1.55 17.56 2.72
CA SER A 400 -2.28 18.55 3.50
C SER A 400 -1.65 18.75 4.88
N LYS A 401 -2.00 19.87 5.54
CA LYS A 401 -1.41 20.26 6.84
C LYS A 401 -1.62 19.25 7.97
N ASP A 402 -2.62 18.39 7.85
CA ASP A 402 -2.99 17.39 8.87
C ASP A 402 -2.41 15.99 8.56
N LEU A 403 -1.67 15.85 7.46
CA LEU A 403 -1.00 14.60 7.11
C LEU A 403 0.16 14.35 8.08
N ILE A 404 0.18 13.16 8.67
CA ILE A 404 1.27 12.71 9.53
C ILE A 404 2.29 11.93 8.71
N ALA A 405 1.81 10.97 7.93
CA ALA A 405 2.65 10.11 7.12
C ALA A 405 1.88 9.55 5.92
N VAL A 406 2.62 9.14 4.91
CA VAL A 406 2.15 8.24 3.86
C VAL A 406 2.80 6.88 4.10
N PHE A 407 2.00 5.83 4.17
CA PHE A 407 2.49 4.47 4.14
C PHE A 407 2.42 3.92 2.71
N ASP A 408 3.55 3.47 2.20
CA ASP A 408 3.64 2.71 0.96
C ASP A 408 3.51 1.21 1.30
N ALA A 409 2.37 0.64 0.92
CA ALA A 409 2.03 -0.76 1.22
C ALA A 409 2.89 -1.78 0.45
N GLU A 410 3.39 -1.41 -0.73
CA GLU A 410 4.16 -2.33 -1.58
C GLU A 410 5.53 -2.65 -0.96
N ILE A 411 6.15 -1.65 -0.34
CA ILE A 411 7.47 -1.76 0.29
C ILE A 411 7.40 -1.69 1.83
N SER A 412 6.20 -1.61 2.40
CA SER A 412 5.95 -1.50 3.84
C SER A 412 6.74 -0.37 4.51
N MET A 413 6.71 0.83 3.92
CA MET A 413 7.52 1.97 4.36
C MET A 413 6.67 3.19 4.70
N TYR A 414 7.03 3.88 5.78
CA TYR A 414 6.40 5.15 6.16
C TYR A 414 7.27 6.31 5.63
N LEU A 415 6.61 7.29 5.04
CA LEU A 415 7.18 8.56 4.62
C LEU A 415 6.54 9.66 5.46
N THR A 416 7.33 10.55 6.05
CA THR A 416 6.83 11.71 6.82
C THR A 416 7.55 13.00 6.40
N HIS A 417 7.06 14.14 6.88
CA HIS A 417 7.61 15.46 6.57
C HIS A 417 7.75 16.30 7.86
N PRO A 418 8.59 17.35 7.89
CA PRO A 418 8.81 18.15 9.09
C PRO A 418 7.56 18.72 9.76
N PRO A 419 6.55 19.25 9.04
CA PRO A 419 5.32 19.71 9.70
C PRO A 419 4.60 18.64 10.54
N ALA A 420 4.81 17.34 10.25
CA ALA A 420 4.15 16.24 10.97
C ALA A 420 4.62 16.09 12.42
N LEU A 421 5.77 16.65 12.80
CA LEU A 421 6.29 16.64 14.18
C LEU A 421 5.31 17.25 15.19
N LYS A 422 4.51 18.23 14.75
CA LYS A 422 3.48 18.85 15.58
C LYS A 422 2.21 18.01 15.72
N LEU A 423 2.07 16.99 14.90
CA LEU A 423 0.84 16.20 14.78
C LEU A 423 0.91 14.89 15.55
N CYS A 424 2.09 14.27 15.66
CA CYS A 424 2.32 13.05 16.43
C CYS A 424 3.77 12.95 16.93
N ASN A 425 4.00 12.10 17.93
CA ASN A 425 5.32 11.76 18.47
C ASN A 425 5.81 10.37 18.03
N ALA A 426 5.11 9.70 17.12
CA ALA A 426 5.44 8.35 16.67
C ALA A 426 6.75 8.31 15.85
N PHE A 427 7.18 9.44 15.28
CA PHE A 427 8.37 9.57 14.47
C PHE A 427 9.31 10.64 15.05
N SER A 428 10.61 10.38 15.05
CA SER A 428 11.63 11.37 15.49
C SER A 428 12.79 11.53 14.52
N LYS A 429 12.88 10.70 13.49
CA LYS A 429 14.00 10.67 12.56
C LYS A 429 13.53 10.40 11.14
N VAL A 430 14.23 10.94 10.16
CA VAL A 430 14.03 10.65 8.74
C VAL A 430 15.32 10.19 8.09
N ALA A 431 15.20 9.35 7.05
CA ALA A 431 16.35 8.94 6.27
C ALA A 431 16.91 10.15 5.53
N LEU A 432 18.24 10.28 5.57
CA LEU A 432 18.95 11.17 4.67
C LEU A 432 18.86 10.62 3.24
N PRO A 433 18.78 11.48 2.22
CA PRO A 433 19.15 11.08 0.87
C PRO A 433 20.62 10.66 0.90
N CYS A 434 20.89 9.36 0.97
CA CYS A 434 22.24 8.84 0.95
C CYS A 434 22.96 9.33 -0.32
N CYS A 435 24.11 9.97 -0.13
CA CYS A 435 24.97 10.47 -1.19
C CYS A 435 25.09 9.49 -2.37
N GLY A 436 24.80 9.98 -3.58
CA GLY A 436 25.07 9.31 -4.86
C GLY A 436 24.09 8.22 -5.29
N GLY A 437 23.63 7.35 -4.39
CA GLY A 437 22.87 6.15 -4.79
C GLY A 437 21.35 6.29 -4.81
N MET A 438 20.77 7.29 -4.13
CA MET A 438 19.31 7.39 -3.95
C MET A 438 18.61 8.26 -5.01
N LYS A 439 19.30 9.26 -5.58
CA LYS A 439 18.81 9.99 -6.77
C LYS A 439 18.72 9.04 -7.96
N GLU A 440 19.78 8.26 -8.17
CA GLU A 440 19.77 7.23 -9.19
C GLU A 440 18.86 6.07 -8.82
N ALA A 441 18.69 5.62 -7.58
CA ALA A 441 17.73 4.52 -7.32
C ALA A 441 16.27 4.93 -7.52
N PHE A 442 15.83 6.12 -7.11
CA PHE A 442 14.46 6.54 -7.40
C PHE A 442 14.25 6.85 -8.89
N GLU A 443 15.28 7.31 -9.62
CA GLU A 443 15.20 7.43 -11.08
C GLU A 443 15.27 6.05 -11.75
N TRP A 444 16.22 5.17 -11.41
CA TRP A 444 16.47 3.87 -12.04
C TRP A 444 15.40 2.81 -11.73
N THR A 445 14.81 2.82 -10.53
CA THR A 445 13.68 1.92 -10.21
C THR A 445 12.45 2.25 -11.06
N TYR A 446 12.35 3.48 -11.57
CA TYR A 446 11.27 3.94 -12.45
C TYR A 446 11.66 3.91 -13.95
N TYR A 447 12.95 4.09 -14.29
CA TYR A 447 13.43 4.12 -15.66
C TYR A 447 13.41 2.74 -16.36
N GLU A 448 13.65 1.63 -15.65
CA GLU A 448 13.53 0.29 -16.26
C GLU A 448 12.08 -0.22 -16.38
N VAL A 449 11.15 0.28 -15.55
CA VAL A 449 9.73 -0.08 -15.66
C VAL A 449 9.08 0.62 -16.87
N ALA A 450 9.56 1.80 -17.25
CA ALA A 450 9.08 2.52 -18.44
C ALA A 450 9.68 2.03 -19.76
N TYR A 451 10.89 1.44 -19.76
CA TYR A 451 11.56 1.01 -20.98
C TYR A 451 11.18 -0.40 -21.46
N LEU A 452 10.66 -1.27 -20.57
CA LEU A 452 10.22 -2.62 -20.94
C LEU A 452 8.80 -2.68 -21.52
N ALA A 453 8.10 -1.54 -21.63
CA ALA A 453 6.76 -1.45 -22.21
C ALA A 453 6.69 -0.69 -23.55
N ARG A 454 7.82 -0.24 -24.11
CA ARG A 454 7.86 0.44 -25.43
C ARG A 454 9.06 0.04 -26.27
N SER A 455 8.88 -1.00 -27.07
CA SER A 455 9.36 -1.04 -28.47
C SER A 455 8.66 -2.14 -29.26
N PRO A 456 7.82 -1.80 -30.24
CA PRO A 456 7.71 -2.56 -31.48
C PRO A 456 8.52 -1.80 -32.55
N MET A 457 9.68 -2.32 -32.98
CA MET A 457 10.07 -2.31 -34.40
C MET A 457 11.50 -2.81 -34.71
N TYR A 458 11.53 -3.64 -35.77
CA TYR A 458 12.58 -3.97 -36.73
C TYR A 458 13.73 -4.93 -36.39
N LEU A 459 13.52 -6.18 -36.82
CA LEU A 459 14.37 -7.05 -37.64
C LEU A 459 13.49 -8.30 -37.89
N PHE A 460 12.76 -8.48 -39.00
CA PHE A 460 13.08 -8.36 -40.42
C PHE A 460 12.04 -7.56 -41.21
#